data_AF-A0A653CZ92-F1
#
_entry.id   AF-A0A653CZ92-F1
#
_cell.length_a   1.000
_cell.length_b   1.000
_cell.length_c   1.000
_cell.angle_alpha   90.00
_cell.angle_beta   90.00
_cell.angle_gamma   90.00
#
_symmetry.space_group_name_H-M   'P 1'
#
loop_
_entity.id
_entity.type
_entity.pdbx_description
1 polymer ?
#
loop_
_entity_poly.entity_id
_entity_poly.type
_entity_poly.pdbx_seq_one_letter_code
_entity_poly.pdbx_strand_id
1 'polypeptide(L)' 'GSKISNLRFVDDTTPIAASQEDLLALLNILGQHSAAHGLGINYNKTKVMIVDREHDNHREIKSVGRCEV' A
#
# COMPACT_ATOMS: atom_id res chain seq x y z
N GLY A 1 1.56 8.46 -16.43
CA GLY A 1 1.95 7.81 -15.16
C GLY A 1 1.77 6.32 -15.29
N SER A 2 2.61 5.52 -14.62
CA SER A 2 2.50 4.06 -14.62
C SER A 2 1.73 3.59 -13.39
N LYS A 3 0.87 2.57 -13.55
CA LYS A 3 0.17 1.96 -12.42
C LYS A 3 1.19 1.30 -11.49
N ILE A 4 1.30 1.79 -10.27
CA ILE A 4 2.07 1.16 -9.20
C ILE A 4 1.15 0.24 -8.40
N SER A 5 1.59 -0.99 -8.14
CA SER A 5 0.85 -1.97 -7.33
C SER A 5 1.45 -2.14 -5.93
N ASN A 6 2.64 -1.60 -5.69
CA ASN A 6 3.36 -1.76 -4.44
C ASN A 6 4.31 -0.59 -4.17
N LEU A 7 4.40 -0.19 -2.90
CA LEU A 7 5.43 0.69 -2.36
C LEU A 7 6.24 -0.12 -1.34
N ARG A 8 7.57 -0.16 -1.49
CA ARG A 8 8.46 -0.93 -0.61
C ARG A 8 9.58 -0.08 -0.04
N PHE A 9 9.88 -0.28 1.23
CA PHE A 9 11.04 0.31 1.91
C PHE A 9 11.62 -0.70 2.91
N VAL A 10 12.84 -1.18 2.67
CA VAL A 10 13.45 -2.28 3.46
C VAL A 10 12.48 -3.47 3.55
N ASP A 11 12.02 -3.85 4.74
CA ASP A 11 11.05 -4.92 4.98
C ASP A 11 9.59 -4.46 4.92
N ASP A 12 9.33 -3.14 4.97
CA ASP A 12 7.99 -2.59 4.86
C ASP A 12 7.49 -2.66 3.41
N THR A 13 6.29 -3.24 3.25
CA THR A 13 5.62 -3.40 1.96
C THR A 13 4.18 -2.92 2.08
N THR A 14 3.77 -2.02 1.19
CA THR A 14 2.41 -1.47 1.12
C THR A 14 1.81 -1.76 -0.26
N PRO A 15 1.01 -2.85 -0.39
CA PRO A 15 0.31 -3.16 -1.64
C PRO A 15 -0.83 -2.17 -1.89
N ILE A 16 -1.00 -1.77 -3.15
CA ILE A 16 -2.02 -0.82 -3.61
C ILE A 16 -2.95 -1.56 -4.57
N ALA A 17 -4.25 -1.54 -4.27
CA ALA A 17 -5.29 -2.22 -5.01
C ALA A 17 -6.48 -1.30 -5.27
N ALA A 18 -7.29 -1.63 -6.28
CA ALA A 18 -8.50 -0.87 -6.60
C ALA A 18 -9.70 -1.25 -5.72
N SER A 19 -9.65 -2.42 -5.07
CA SER A 19 -10.73 -2.94 -4.22
C SER A 19 -10.15 -3.70 -3.02
N GLN A 20 -11.00 -3.96 -2.02
CA GLN A 20 -10.64 -4.78 -0.87
C GLN A 20 -10.35 -6.23 -1.28
N GLU A 21 -11.10 -6.78 -2.24
CA GLU A 21 -10.89 -8.15 -2.73
C GLU A 21 -9.54 -8.29 -3.43
N ASP A 22 -9.19 -7.33 -4.29
CA ASP A 22 -7.88 -7.27 -4.94
C ASP A 22 -6.75 -7.14 -3.91
N LEU A 23 -6.97 -6.34 -2.86
CA LEU A 23 -6.00 -6.18 -1.78
C LEU A 23 -5.78 -7.50 -1.03
N LEU A 24 -6.84 -8.25 -0.75
CA LEU A 24 -6.76 -9.56 -0.10
C LEU A 24 -6.04 -10.59 -1.00
N ALA A 25 -6.32 -10.58 -2.30
CA ALA A 25 -5.61 -11.43 -3.26
C ALA A 25 -4.10 -11.12 -3.28
N LEU A 26 -3.73 -9.84 -3.28
CA LEU A 26 -2.32 -9.41 -3.21
C LEU A 26 -1.67 -9.82 -1.88
N LEU A 27 -2.36 -9.65 -0.74
CA LEU A 27 -1.86 -10.07 0.57
C LEU A 27 -1.66 -11.59 0.64
N ASN A 28 -2.54 -12.38 0.03
CA ASN A 28 -2.39 -13.83 -0.03
C ASN A 28 -1.14 -14.24 -0.83
N ILE A 29 -0.94 -13.64 -2.01
CA ILE A 29 0.26 -13.87 -2.84
C ILE A 29 1.52 -13.47 -2.08
N LEU A 30 1.51 -12.29 -1.44
CA LEU A 30 2.63 -11.81 -0.64
C LEU A 30 2.93 -12.74 0.53
N GLY A 31 1.90 -13.22 1.22
CA GLY A 31 2.04 -14.15 2.34
C GLY A 31 2.62 -15.49 1.91
N GLN A 32 2.11 -16.07 0.82
CA GLN A 32 2.63 -17.34 0.29
C GLN A 32 4.08 -17.21 -0.17
N HIS A 33 4.43 -16.13 -0.88
CA HIS A 33 5.80 -15.89 -1.31
C HIS A 33 6.73 -15.64 -0.12
N SER A 34 6.30 -14.84 0.86
CA SER A 34 7.03 -14.59 2.11
C SER A 34 7.31 -15.89 2.88
N ALA A 35 6.30 -16.76 3.01
CA ALA A 35 6.43 -18.05 3.66
C ALA A 35 7.43 -18.98 2.96
N ALA A 36 7.51 -18.94 1.62
CA ALA A 36 8.52 -19.69 0.87
C ALA A 36 9.96 -19.21 1.17
N HIS A 37 10.13 -17.97 1.61
CA HIS A 37 11.40 -17.40 2.08
C HIS A 37 11.58 -17.52 3.61
N GLY A 38 10.72 -18.25 4.32
CA GLY A 38 10.79 -18.40 5.77
C GLY A 38 10.37 -17.16 6.56
N LEU A 39 9.68 -16.23 5.92
CA LEU A 39 9.21 -14.96 6.51
C LEU A 39 7.70 -15.01 6.75
N GLY A 40 7.23 -14.22 7.72
CA GLY A 40 5.81 -14.10 8.07
C GLY A 40 5.33 -12.66 7.99
N ILE A 41 4.02 -12.48 7.72
CA ILE A 41 3.38 -11.17 7.77
C ILE A 41 2.99 -10.86 9.22
N ASN A 42 3.36 -9.68 9.72
CA ASN A 42 2.95 -9.22 11.05
C ASN A 42 1.56 -8.58 10.98
N TYR A 43 0.50 -9.39 11.13
CA TYR A 43 -0.88 -8.92 11.08
C TYR A 43 -1.25 -7.87 12.13
N ASN A 44 -0.56 -7.82 13.28
CA ASN A 44 -0.80 -6.78 14.29
C ASN A 44 -0.35 -5.40 13.80
N LYS A 45 0.75 -5.36 13.04
CA LYS A 45 1.28 -4.15 12.40
C LYS A 45 0.60 -3.82 11.07
N THR A 46 0.14 -4.81 10.31
CA THR A 46 -0.56 -4.59 9.04
C THR A 46 -1.86 -3.83 9.25
N LYS A 47 -2.04 -2.71 8.55
CA LYS A 47 -3.27 -1.90 8.57
C LYS A 47 -3.79 -1.71 7.14
N VAL A 48 -5.11 -1.62 6.99
CA VAL A 48 -5.78 -1.30 5.72
C VAL A 48 -6.10 0.19 5.74
N MET A 49 -5.80 0.88 4.64
CA MET A 49 -6.12 2.29 4.42
C MET A 49 -6.96 2.43 3.16
N ILE A 50 -8.05 3.19 3.23
CA ILE A 50 -8.87 3.53 2.07
C ILE A 50 -8.41 4.90 1.59
N VAL A 51 -7.96 4.97 0.34
CA VAL A 51 -7.55 6.21 -0.31
C VAL A 51 -8.61 6.56 -1.34
N ASP A 52 -9.48 7.50 -1.00
CA ASP A 52 -10.48 8.03 -1.90
C ASP A 52 -10.01 9.39 -2.43
N ARG A 53 -9.81 9.48 -3.75
CA ARG A 53 -9.37 10.70 -4.43
C ARG A 53 -10.54 11.46 -5.06
N GLU A 54 -11.77 10.99 -4.92
CA GLU A 54 -12.94 11.62 -5.55
C GLU A 54 -13.68 12.55 -4.58
N HIS A 55 -13.62 12.26 -3.28
CA HIS A 55 -14.34 12.97 -2.23
C HIS A 55 -13.48 13.99 -1.43
N ASP A 56 -12.15 14.05 -1.63
CA ASP A 56 -11.21 14.89 -0.85
C ASP A 56 -10.41 15.91 -1.72
N ASN A 57 -10.95 16.32 -2.87
CA ASN A 57 -10.23 17.09 -3.90
C ASN A 57 -10.03 18.60 -3.64
N HIS A 58 -10.37 19.13 -2.46
CA HIS A 58 -10.14 20.56 -2.13
C HIS A 58 -9.08 20.76 -1.05
N ARG A 59 -8.04 19.94 -1.04
CA ARG A 59 -6.81 20.28 -0.35
C ARG A 59 -5.74 20.52 -1.41
N GLU A 60 -5.50 21.78 -1.75
CA GLU A 60 -4.27 22.15 -2.46
C GLU A 60 -3.11 21.55 -1.67
N ILE A 61 -2.47 20.53 -2.23
CA ILE A 61 -1.23 20.01 -1.67
C ILE A 61 -0.22 21.11 -1.95
N LYS A 62 0.09 21.96 -0.96
CA LYS A 62 1.07 23.05 -1.12
C LYS A 62 2.50 22.56 -0.92
N SER A 63 2.66 21.42 -0.27
CA SER A 63 3.97 20.82 0.01
C SER A 63 3.84 19.34 0.32
N VAL A 64 4.89 18.59 -0.03
CA VAL A 64 5.13 17.22 0.39
C VAL A 64 6.40 17.23 1.23
N GLY A 65 6.24 17.12 2.56
CA GLY A 65 7.34 17.22 3.50
C GLY A 65 7.95 18.63 3.52
N ARG A 66 9.27 18.74 3.24
CA ARG A 66 9.98 20.02 3.14
C ARG A 66 10.06 20.56 1.70
N CYS A 67 9.41 19.87 0.76
CA CYS A 67 9.42 20.23 -0.64
C CYS A 67 8.08 20.87 -1.00
N GLU A 68 8.12 22.03 -1.63
CA GLU A 68 6.97 22.60 -2.33
C GLU A 68 6.71 21.75 -3.59
N VAL A 69 5.45 21.62 -3.99
CA VAL A 69 5.04 20.83 -5.17
C VAL A 69 5.06 21.62 -6.47
#